data_AF-A0A1I7YQI4-F1
#
_entry.id   AF-A0A1I7YQI4-F1
#
_cell.length_a   1.000
_cell.length_b   1.000
_cell.length_c   1.000
_cell.angle_alpha   90.00
_cell.angle_beta   90.00
_cell.angle_gamma   90.00
#
_symmetry.space_group_name_H-M   'P 1'
#
loop_
_entity.id
_entity.type
_entity.pdbx_description
1 polymer ?
#
loop_
_entity_poly.entity_id
_entity_poly.type
_entity_poly.pdbx_seq_one_letter_code
_entity_poly.pdbx_strand_id
1 'polypeptide(L)'
;MAVYISFLRHLMFTTDCAIDALIEKFVPIDNGYFDVHQRLSEEQMKMLFGKCVLSNKTVRMAIPDDSPKIFDSVSPIDYDKYYSEREVLDEREEVCFRNKNKEKLDLQVHHLLGKWVMWKWSKPSRLPSS
;
A
#
# COMPACT_ATOMS: atom_id res chain seq x y z
N MET A 1 3.85 -16.06 12.59
CA MET A 1 3.00 -16.89 11.72
C MET A 1 2.78 -16.08 10.45
N ALA A 2 3.47 -16.42 9.36
CA ALA A 2 3.38 -15.72 8.08
C ALA A 2 2.40 -16.47 7.19
N VAL A 3 1.32 -15.82 6.74
CA VAL A 3 0.36 -16.43 5.82
C VAL A 3 0.92 -16.25 4.41
N TYR A 4 1.55 -17.30 3.89
CA TYR A 4 1.92 -17.39 2.48
C TYR A 4 0.65 -17.63 1.65
N ILE A 5 0.15 -16.61 0.94
CA ILE A 5 -0.84 -16.80 -0.11
C ILE A 5 -0.10 -16.77 -1.44
N SER A 6 0.59 -17.86 -1.79
CA SER A 6 1.09 -18.06 -3.15
C SER A 6 0.01 -18.75 -3.99
N PHE A 7 -0.93 -17.99 -4.54
CA PHE A 7 -1.95 -18.53 -5.46
C PHE A 7 -1.51 -18.38 -6.92
N LEU A 8 -1.03 -19.52 -7.46
CA LEU A 8 -1.15 -20.04 -8.83
C LEU A 8 -0.80 -19.11 -10.01
N ARG A 9 0.40 -19.35 -10.55
CA ARG A 9 0.99 -18.76 -11.77
C ARG A 9 0.39 -19.29 -13.09
N HIS A 10 -0.85 -19.79 -13.12
CA HIS A 10 -1.37 -20.38 -14.36
C HIS A 10 -2.90 -20.39 -14.43
N LEU A 11 -3.48 -19.22 -14.69
CA LEU A 11 -4.67 -19.09 -15.54
C LEU A 11 -4.83 -17.59 -15.86
N MET A 12 -4.43 -17.20 -17.07
CA MET A 12 -4.96 -15.97 -17.67
C MET A 12 -6.49 -16.15 -17.73
N PHE A 13 -7.26 -15.18 -17.23
CA PHE A 13 -8.72 -15.21 -16.94
C PHE A 13 -9.13 -15.71 -15.54
N THR A 14 -8.77 -14.97 -14.49
CA THR A 14 -9.58 -14.95 -13.26
C THR A 14 -10.20 -13.57 -13.12
N THR A 15 -11.53 -13.56 -13.14
CA THR A 15 -12.43 -12.41 -13.23
C THR A 15 -12.24 -11.43 -12.08
N ASP A 16 -12.42 -10.13 -12.33
CA ASP A 16 -12.37 -9.06 -11.32
C ASP A 16 -13.14 -9.45 -10.03
N CYS A 17 -14.26 -10.17 -10.18
CA CYS A 17 -15.08 -10.69 -9.08
C CYS A 17 -14.31 -11.56 -8.05
N ALA A 18 -13.33 -12.37 -8.47
CA ALA A 18 -12.53 -13.17 -7.54
C ALA A 18 -11.56 -12.32 -6.71
N ILE A 19 -10.98 -11.29 -7.34
CA ILE A 19 -10.12 -10.31 -6.67
C ILE A 19 -10.96 -9.42 -5.75
N ASP A 20 -12.14 -9.00 -6.19
CA ASP A 20 -13.08 -8.22 -5.38
C ASP A 20 -13.47 -8.99 -4.12
N ALA A 21 -13.85 -10.27 -4.26
CA ALA A 21 -14.19 -11.13 -3.13
C ALA A 21 -12.99 -11.34 -2.18
N LEU A 22 -11.76 -11.41 -2.71
CA LEU A 22 -10.55 -11.48 -1.90
C LEU A 22 -10.32 -10.19 -1.11
N ILE A 23 -10.43 -9.03 -1.77
CA ILE A 23 -10.27 -7.71 -1.14
C ILE A 23 -11.37 -7.48 -0.11
N GLU A 24 -12.61 -7.86 -0.41
CA GLU A 24 -13.75 -7.78 0.51
C GLU A 24 -13.47 -8.55 1.80
N LYS A 25 -12.94 -9.77 1.68
CA LYS A 25 -12.60 -10.64 2.81
C LYS A 25 -11.24 -10.36 3.44
N PHE A 26 -10.42 -9.50 2.82
CA PHE A 26 -9.11 -9.15 3.33
C PHE A 26 -9.23 -8.44 4.69
N VAL A 27 -8.47 -8.93 5.66
CA VAL A 27 -8.35 -8.39 7.02
C VAL A 27 -6.86 -8.13 7.30
N PRO A 28 -6.43 -6.87 7.43
CA PRO A 28 -5.07 -6.55 7.82
C PRO A 28 -4.72 -7.13 9.19
N ILE A 29 -3.52 -7.69 9.33
CA ILE A 29 -2.98 -8.21 10.58
C ILE A 29 -1.66 -7.50 10.92
N ASP A 30 -1.33 -7.40 12.21
CA ASP A 30 -0.08 -6.78 12.65
C ASP A 30 1.15 -7.56 12.16
N ASN A 31 2.12 -6.80 11.66
CA ASN A 31 3.30 -7.25 10.92
C ASN A 31 2.98 -8.11 9.68
N GLY A 32 1.76 -8.01 9.16
CA GLY A 32 1.32 -8.75 7.97
C GLY A 32 2.08 -8.35 6.72
N TYR A 33 2.10 -9.27 5.75
CA TYR A 33 2.60 -9.03 4.41
C TYR A 33 1.58 -9.52 3.39
N PHE A 34 1.25 -8.68 2.42
CA PHE A 34 0.31 -8.99 1.35
C PHE A 34 0.98 -8.70 0.00
N ASP A 35 1.10 -9.72 -0.83
CA ASP A 35 1.75 -9.63 -2.14
C ASP A 35 0.73 -10.03 -3.21
N VAL A 36 0.42 -9.10 -4.11
CA VAL A 36 -0.50 -9.33 -5.22
C VAL A 36 0.28 -9.16 -6.50
N HIS A 37 0.36 -10.21 -7.32
CA HIS A 37 1.00 -10.14 -8.65
C HIS A 37 0.02 -9.81 -9.77
N GLN A 38 -1.28 -9.75 -9.47
CA GLN A 38 -2.31 -9.39 -10.43
C GLN A 38 -2.52 -7.87 -10.45
N ARG A 39 -2.83 -7.33 -11.63
CA ARG A 39 -3.18 -5.92 -11.78
C ARG A 39 -4.49 -5.65 -11.06
N LEU A 40 -4.52 -4.57 -10.29
CA LEU A 40 -5.72 -4.10 -9.60
C LEU A 40 -6.31 -2.91 -10.36
N SER A 41 -7.63 -2.80 -10.40
CA SER A 41 -8.29 -1.56 -10.80
C SER A 41 -8.02 -0.45 -9.77
N GLU A 42 -8.23 0.82 -10.15
CA GLU A 42 -8.11 1.92 -9.19
C GLU A 42 -9.04 1.76 -7.99
N GLU A 43 -10.25 1.26 -8.22
CA GLU A 43 -11.25 1.02 -7.16
C GLU A 43 -10.78 -0.06 -6.20
N GLN A 44 -10.24 -1.16 -6.72
CA GLN A 44 -9.66 -2.24 -5.92
C GLN A 44 -8.48 -1.75 -5.08
N MET A 45 -7.57 -0.96 -5.67
CA MET A 45 -6.46 -0.33 -4.92
C MET A 45 -6.96 0.58 -3.81
N LYS A 46 -7.96 1.44 -4.10
CA LYS A 46 -8.57 2.34 -3.10
C LYS A 46 -9.22 1.57 -1.96
N MET A 47 -9.96 0.50 -2.26
CA MET A 47 -10.60 -0.35 -1.25
C MET A 47 -9.58 -1.04 -0.35
N LEU A 48 -8.55 -1.63 -0.94
CA LEU A 48 -7.51 -2.36 -0.24
C LEU A 48 -6.68 -1.41 0.65
N PHE A 49 -6.28 -0.26 0.12
CA PHE A 49 -5.60 0.80 0.85
C PHE A 49 -6.43 1.31 2.02
N GLY A 50 -7.71 1.59 1.79
CA GLY A 50 -8.65 2.05 2.81
C GLY A 50 -8.78 1.07 3.98
N LYS A 51 -8.87 -0.24 3.70
CA LYS A 51 -8.87 -1.28 4.75
C LYS A 51 -7.61 -1.22 5.62
N CYS A 52 -6.42 -1.06 5.01
CA CYS A 52 -5.17 -0.93 5.75
C CYS A 52 -5.14 0.32 6.62
N VAL A 53 -5.49 1.49 6.07
CA VAL A 53 -5.56 2.75 6.82
C VAL A 53 -6.51 2.66 8.01
N LEU A 54 -7.72 2.14 7.81
CA LEU A 54 -8.74 2.03 8.86
C LEU A 54 -8.37 1.01 9.94
N SER A 55 -7.66 -0.05 9.58
CA SER A 55 -7.27 -1.09 10.55
C SER A 55 -6.25 -0.60 11.59
N ASN A 56 -5.48 0.45 11.26
CA ASN A 56 -4.34 0.93 12.05
C ASN A 56 -3.36 -0.21 12.43
N LYS A 57 -3.16 -1.16 11.50
CA LYS A 57 -2.28 -2.32 11.65
C LYS A 57 -0.97 -2.14 10.92
N THR A 58 0.10 -2.64 11.52
CA THR A 58 1.42 -2.65 10.87
C THR A 58 1.39 -3.66 9.74
N VAL A 59 1.37 -3.22 8.49
CA VAL A 59 1.23 -4.10 7.32
C VAL A 59 2.12 -3.63 6.18
N ARG A 60 2.66 -4.59 5.44
CA ARG A 60 3.42 -4.36 4.21
C ARG A 60 2.62 -4.92 3.04
N MET A 61 2.58 -4.19 1.94
CA MET A 61 1.81 -4.55 0.77
C MET A 61 2.60 -4.25 -0.49
N ALA A 62 2.78 -5.24 -1.36
CA ALA A 62 3.38 -5.08 -2.68
C ALA A 62 2.30 -5.32 -3.74
N ILE A 63 2.11 -4.35 -4.63
CA ILE A 63 1.16 -4.46 -5.75
C ILE A 63 1.81 -3.94 -7.05
N PRO A 64 1.38 -4.43 -8.21
CA PRO A 64 1.87 -3.95 -9.49
C PRO A 64 1.27 -2.56 -9.75
N ASP A 65 2.10 -1.61 -10.15
CA ASP A 65 1.72 -0.25 -10.49
C ASP A 65 2.29 0.11 -11.87
N ASP A 66 1.39 0.25 -12.85
CA ASP A 66 1.75 0.61 -14.23
C ASP A 66 1.92 2.13 -14.42
N SER A 67 1.84 2.94 -13.36
CA SER A 67 1.98 4.38 -13.44
C SER A 67 3.35 4.77 -14.06
N PRO A 68 3.38 5.59 -15.13
CA PRO A 68 4.59 5.78 -15.93
C PRO A 68 5.68 6.60 -15.22
N LYS A 69 5.36 7.29 -14.11
CA LYS A 69 6.31 8.11 -13.34
C LYS A 69 5.84 8.36 -11.92
N ILE A 70 6.78 8.37 -10.99
CA ILE A 70 6.57 8.47 -9.54
C ILE A 70 5.99 9.82 -9.09
N PHE A 71 6.10 10.88 -9.92
CA PHE A 71 5.70 12.24 -9.56
C PHE A 71 4.77 12.96 -10.55
N ASP A 72 4.55 12.42 -11.76
CA ASP A 72 3.75 13.08 -12.81
C ASP A 72 2.37 12.45 -13.03
N SER A 73 2.13 11.22 -12.55
CA SER A 73 0.84 10.55 -12.73
C SER A 73 0.01 10.61 -11.45
N VAL A 74 -1.28 10.93 -11.62
CA VAL A 74 -2.33 10.82 -10.63
C VAL A 74 -2.28 9.41 -10.05
N SER A 75 -1.68 9.25 -8.87
CA SER A 75 -1.76 7.99 -8.14
C SER A 75 -3.24 7.70 -7.91
N PRO A 76 -3.69 6.44 -8.04
CA PRO A 76 -5.07 6.09 -7.71
C PRO A 76 -5.38 6.37 -6.24
N ILE A 77 -4.37 6.50 -5.39
CA ILE A 77 -4.52 6.86 -3.99
C ILE A 77 -4.28 8.35 -3.80
N ASP A 78 -5.29 9.04 -3.27
CA ASP A 78 -5.16 10.37 -2.70
C ASP A 78 -4.63 10.23 -1.26
N TYR A 79 -3.31 10.31 -1.12
CA TYR A 79 -2.64 10.18 0.18
C TYR A 79 -2.96 11.35 1.12
N ASP A 80 -3.17 12.55 0.57
CA ASP A 80 -3.43 13.78 1.34
C ASP A 80 -4.77 13.73 2.06
N LYS A 81 -5.69 12.86 1.62
CA LYS A 81 -6.93 12.55 2.35
C LYS A 81 -6.69 11.90 3.72
N TYR A 82 -5.58 11.18 3.89
CA TYR A 82 -5.33 10.34 5.09
C TYR A 82 -4.16 10.83 5.94
N TYR A 83 -3.27 11.64 5.37
CA TYR A 83 -2.04 12.10 6.00
C TYR A 83 -1.88 13.61 5.80
N SER A 84 -1.34 14.28 6.82
CA SER A 84 -1.17 15.74 6.83
C SER A 84 0.22 16.21 6.42
N GLU A 85 1.18 15.28 6.40
CA GLU A 85 2.59 15.57 6.15
C GLU A 85 3.14 14.59 5.13
N ARG A 86 4.00 15.10 4.25
CA ARG A 86 4.70 14.35 3.22
C ARG A 86 6.18 14.71 3.27
N GLU A 87 7.03 13.70 3.37
CA GLU A 87 8.48 13.82 3.29
C GLU A 87 8.98 12.94 2.15
N VAL A 88 9.73 13.52 1.23
CA VAL A 88 10.40 12.77 0.15
C VAL A 88 11.73 12.29 0.72
N LEU A 89 11.91 10.97 0.83
CA LEU A 89 13.12 10.35 1.37
C LEU A 89 14.12 10.05 0.23
N ASP A 90 13.60 9.66 -0.93
CA ASP A 90 14.32 9.55 -2.18
C ASP A 90 13.46 10.19 -3.28
N GLU A 91 14.01 11.18 -3.99
CA GLU A 91 13.34 11.91 -5.07
C GLU A 91 12.81 11.02 -6.20
N ARG A 92 13.27 9.77 -6.28
CA ARG A 92 12.83 8.83 -7.30
C ARG A 92 11.99 7.70 -6.74
N GLU A 93 12.23 7.23 -5.53
CA GLU A 93 11.71 5.91 -5.12
C GLU A 93 10.93 5.91 -3.81
N GLU A 94 11.11 6.89 -2.92
CA GLU A 94 10.58 6.77 -1.56
C GLU A 94 9.96 8.06 -1.03
N VAL A 95 8.70 7.94 -0.56
CA VAL A 95 7.96 9.00 0.10
C VAL A 95 7.36 8.48 1.40
N CYS A 96 7.47 9.26 2.46
CA CYS A 96 6.86 9.00 3.76
C CYS A 96 5.71 9.96 4.02
N PHE A 97 4.57 9.43 4.46
CA PHE A 97 3.37 10.17 4.81
C PHE A 97 3.06 10.00 6.29
N ARG A 98 2.79 11.11 6.99
CA ARG A 98 2.62 11.15 8.45
C ARG A 98 1.41 11.95 8.91
N ASN A 99 1.02 11.71 10.15
CA ASN A 99 -0.05 12.45 10.84
C ASN A 99 0.52 13.22 12.04
N LYS A 100 0.15 14.50 12.15
CA LYS A 100 0.58 15.39 13.25
C LYS A 100 0.30 14.85 14.66
N ASN A 101 -0.82 14.16 14.84
CA ASN A 101 -1.25 13.64 16.14
C ASN A 101 -0.54 12.34 16.56
N LYS A 102 0.23 11.68 15.67
CA LYS A 102 0.96 10.41 15.93
C LYS A 102 0.10 9.25 16.46
N GLU A 103 -1.22 9.34 16.38
CA GLU A 103 -2.15 8.28 16.78
C GLU A 103 -2.31 7.22 15.68
N LYS A 104 -2.10 7.62 14.43
CA LYS A 104 -2.13 6.77 13.25
C LYS A 104 -0.71 6.34 12.87
N LEU A 105 -0.60 5.17 12.25
CA LEU A 105 0.66 4.70 11.66
C LEU A 105 1.14 5.63 10.55
N ASP A 106 2.46 5.71 10.39
CA ASP A 106 3.10 6.35 9.25
C ASP A 106 3.05 5.39 8.05
N LEU A 107 2.89 5.95 6.85
CA LEU A 107 2.93 5.20 5.60
C LEU A 107 4.21 5.53 4.84
N GLN A 108 5.01 4.51 4.55
CA GLN A 108 6.08 4.59 3.58
C GLN A 108 5.60 4.02 2.24
N VAL A 109 5.79 4.79 1.18
CA VAL A 109 5.52 4.40 -0.21
C VAL A 109 6.85 4.28 -0.93
N HIS A 110 7.12 3.06 -1.40
CA HIS A 110 8.34 2.68 -2.10
C HIS A 110 7.96 2.27 -3.52
N HIS A 111 8.37 3.04 -4.52
CA HIS A 111 8.23 2.67 -5.91
C HIS A 111 9.45 1.87 -6.33
N LEU A 112 9.25 0.57 -6.54
CA LEU A 112 10.32 -0.35 -6.88
C LEU A 112 10.54 -0.36 -8.40
N LEU A 113 11.80 -0.45 -8.81
CA LEU A 113 12.18 -0.71 -10.19
C LEU A 113 11.43 -1.96 -10.71
N GLY A 114 10.64 -1.78 -11.78
CA GLY A 114 9.86 -2.87 -12.37
C GLY A 114 8.35 -2.78 -12.26
N LYS A 115 7.78 -1.57 -12.03
CA LYS A 115 6.33 -1.30 -12.00
C LYS A 115 5.62 -1.90 -10.78
N TRP A 116 6.21 -1.67 -9.61
CA TRP A 116 5.65 -2.10 -8.34
C TRP A 116 5.61 -0.93 -7.38
N VAL A 117 4.54 -0.85 -6.60
CA VAL A 117 4.48 0.02 -5.43
C VAL A 117 4.38 -0.85 -4.19
N MET A 118 5.22 -0.52 -3.21
CA MET A 118 5.22 -1.13 -1.90
C MET A 118 4.73 -0.09 -0.89
N TRP A 119 3.64 -0.43 -0.21
CA TRP A 119 3.14 0.33 0.93
C TRP A 119 3.54 -0.35 2.21
N LYS A 120 4.02 0.44 3.17
CA LYS A 120 4.39 -0.04 4.49
C LYS A 120 3.83 0.88 5.56
N TRP A 121 2.86 0.38 6.31
CA TRP A 121 2.36 1.01 7.52
C TRP A 121 3.21 0.59 8.70
N SER A 122 3.80 1.56 9.38
CA SER A 122 4.66 1.33 10.54
C SER A 122 4.41 2.34 11.64
N LYS A 123 4.80 2.00 12.87
CA LYS A 123 4.66 2.92 14.01
C LYS A 123 5.40 4.23 13.71
N PRO A 124 4.85 5.38 14.13
CA PRO A 124 5.50 6.65 13.89
C PRO A 124 6.93 6.64 14.39
N SER A 125 7.87 7.04 13.53
CA SER A 125 9.25 7.19 13.94
C SER A 125 9.33 8.33 14.96
N ARG A 126 9.59 7.99 16.23
CA ARG A 126 9.95 8.98 17.25
C ARG A 126 11.37 9.45 16.95
N LEU A 127 11.56 10.25 15.91
CA LEU A 127 12.74 11.09 15.88
C LEU A 127 12.58 12.08 17.03
N PRO A 128 13.58 12.22 17.93
CA PRO A 128 13.56 13.32 18.88
C PRO A 128 13.51 14.60 18.08
N SER A 129 12.52 15.44 18.37
CA SER A 129 12.48 16.81 17.86
C SER A 129 13.85 17.43 18.20
N SER A 130 14.66 17.74 17.19
CA SER A 130 15.82 18.61 17.38
C SER A 130 15.38 20.02 17.73
#